data_AF-A0A7X7K7J3-F1
#
_entry.id   AF-A0A7X7K7J3-F1
#
_cell.length_a   1.000
_cell.length_b   1.000
_cell.length_c   1.000
_cell.angle_alpha   90.00
_cell.angle_beta   90.00
_cell.angle_gamma   90.00
#
_symmetry.space_group_name_H-M   'P 1'
#
loop_
_entity.id
_entity.type
_entity.pdbx_description
1 polymer ?
#
loop_
_entity_poly.entity_id
_entity_poly.type
_entity_poly.pdbx_seq_one_letter_code
_entity_poly.pdbx_strand_id
1 'polypeptide(L)' 'EIRDSVGNVLADGDTVVVVRDLKVKGSPTSIKVGTKVRGIRLVDGVDGHDIDCNVDGFGQMQLKSSVVKKA' A
#
# COMPACT_ATOMS: atom_id res chain seq x y z
N GLU A 1 11.46 -8.93 6.58
CA GLU A 1 10.33 -8.42 7.38
C GLU A 1 9.93 -7.06 6.82
N ILE A 2 8.69 -6.92 6.37
CA ILE A 2 8.22 -5.69 5.73
C ILE A 2 7.62 -4.81 6.81
N ARG A 3 8.11 -3.57 6.89
CA ARG A 3 7.69 -2.61 7.90
C ARG A 3 7.05 -1.39 7.26
N ASP A 4 5.96 -0.93 7.84
CA ASP A 4 5.29 0.27 7.38
C ASP A 4 6.12 1.55 7.63
N SER A 5 5.58 2.70 7.21
CA SER A 5 6.23 4.02 7.33
C SER A 5 6.58 4.43 8.78
N VAL A 6 5.98 3.80 9.79
CA VAL A 6 6.20 4.11 11.22
C VAL A 6 6.92 2.98 11.97
N GLY A 7 7.36 1.93 11.25
CA GLY A 7 8.15 0.83 11.80
C GLY A 7 7.34 -0.37 12.31
N ASN A 8 6.02 -0.43 12.07
CA ASN A 8 5.24 -1.62 12.42
C ASN A 8 5.47 -2.74 11.42
N VAL A 9 5.58 -3.96 11.93
CA VAL A 9 5.63 -5.16 11.10
C VAL A 9 4.26 -5.40 10.46
N LEU A 10 4.26 -5.52 9.13
CA LEU A 10 3.11 -5.91 8.35
C LEU A 10 3.06 -7.43 8.22
N ALA A 11 1.86 -7.98 8.02
CA ALA A 11 1.62 -9.37 7.70
C ALA A 11 0.61 -9.50 6.56
N ASP A 12 0.63 -10.65 5.89
CA ASP A 12 -0.41 -10.99 4.90
C ASP A 12 -1.81 -10.96 5.54
N GLY A 13 -2.77 -10.37 4.84
CA GLY A 13 -4.13 -10.15 5.30
C GLY A 13 -4.33 -8.88 6.12
N ASP A 14 -3.26 -8.13 6.47
CA ASP A 14 -3.41 -6.90 7.25
C ASP A 14 -4.23 -5.84 6.50
N THR A 15 -4.71 -4.87 7.27
CA THR A 15 -5.26 -3.62 6.74
C THR A 15 -4.26 -2.50 6.94
N VAL A 16 -4.01 -1.74 5.88
CA VAL A 16 -3.13 -0.57 5.91
C VAL A 16 -3.88 0.67 5.43
N VAL A 17 -3.38 1.83 5.79
CA VAL A 17 -3.86 3.13 5.38
C VAL A 17 -2.73 3.87 4.69
N VAL A 18 -3.04 4.46 3.54
CA VAL A 18 -2.10 5.28 2.78
C VAL A 18 -1.85 6.58 3.53
N VAL A 19 -0.58 6.91 3.79
CA VAL A 19 -0.19 8.10 4.58
C VAL A 19 0.20 9.31 3.73
N ARG A 20 0.22 9.18 2.40
CA ARG A 20 0.60 10.24 1.45
C ARG A 20 -0.20 10.13 0.16
N ASP A 21 -0.45 11.25 -0.52
CA ASP A 21 -1.06 11.23 -1.84
C ASP A 21 -0.16 10.51 -2.86
N LEU A 22 -0.69 9.49 -3.51
CA LEU A 22 0.01 8.73 -4.55
C LEU A 22 -0.64 8.99 -5.90
N LYS A 23 0.14 9.51 -6.84
CA LYS A 23 -0.30 9.68 -8.23
C LYS A 23 -0.11 8.38 -8.98
N VAL A 24 -1.21 7.78 -9.44
CA VAL A 24 -1.18 6.56 -10.23
C VAL A 24 -0.97 6.91 -11.69
N LYS A 25 0.07 6.34 -12.31
CA LYS A 25 0.35 6.55 -13.73
C LYS A 25 -0.78 5.91 -14.56
N GLY A 26 -1.43 6.71 -15.40
CA GLY A 26 -2.55 6.25 -16.23
C GLY A 26 -3.94 6.43 -15.62
N SER A 27 -4.05 6.89 -14.37
CA SER A 27 -5.32 7.33 -13.78
C SER A 27 -5.38 8.86 -13.68
N PRO A 28 -6.52 9.50 -13.99
CA PRO A 28 -6.72 10.92 -13.70
C PRO A 28 -6.83 11.20 -12.20
N THR A 29 -7.16 10.18 -11.40
CA THR A 29 -7.32 10.28 -9.96
C THR A 29 -6.05 9.85 -9.23
N SER A 30 -5.80 10.47 -8.08
CA SER A 30 -4.74 10.09 -7.14
C SER A 30 -5.33 9.33 -5.97
N ILE A 31 -4.56 8.39 -5.41
CA ILE A 31 -4.90 7.77 -4.14
C ILE A 31 -4.61 8.80 -3.06
N LYS A 32 -5.63 9.13 -2.27
CA LYS A 32 -5.53 10.15 -1.24
C LYS A 32 -4.98 9.57 0.05
N VAL A 33 -4.32 10.43 0.83
CA VAL A 33 -4.02 10.10 2.23
C VAL A 33 -5.32 9.71 2.94
N GLY A 34 -5.26 8.66 3.77
CA GLY A 34 -6.43 8.10 4.44
C GLY A 34 -7.13 6.98 3.66
N THR A 35 -6.77 6.72 2.40
CA THR A 35 -7.30 5.56 1.67
C THR A 35 -6.94 4.27 2.41
N LYS A 36 -7.95 3.50 2.80
CA LYS A 36 -7.81 2.22 3.49
C LYS A 36 -7.72 1.10 2.48
N VAL A 37 -6.73 0.23 2.65
CA VAL A 37 -6.44 -0.92 1.81
C VAL A 37 -6.46 -2.15 2.69
N ARG A 38 -7.37 -3.10 2.41
CA ARG A 38 -7.61 -4.27 3.26
C ARG A 38 -7.13 -5.52 2.55
N GLY A 39 -6.65 -6.51 3.31
CA GLY A 39 -6.21 -7.78 2.75
C GLY A 39 -4.95 -7.62 1.91
N ILE A 40 -3.98 -6.85 2.42
CA ILE A 40 -2.70 -6.72 1.74
C ILE A 40 -1.98 -8.07 1.69
N ARG A 41 -1.16 -8.27 0.67
CA ARG A 41 -0.27 -9.40 0.54
C ARG A 41 1.16 -8.91 0.50
N LEU A 42 1.99 -9.48 1.35
CA LEU A 42 3.40 -9.20 1.37
C LEU A 42 4.08 -9.98 0.25
N VAL A 43 4.87 -9.27 -0.54
CA VAL A 43 5.61 -9.83 -1.66
C VAL A 43 7.06 -9.37 -1.58
N ASP A 44 8.00 -10.23 -1.94
CA ASP A 44 9.38 -9.84 -2.18
C ASP A 44 9.48 -9.16 -3.56
N GLY A 45 8.86 -7.98 -3.67
CA GLY A 45 8.78 -7.23 -4.90
C GLY A 45 10.13 -6.66 -5.34
N VAL A 46 10.27 -6.43 -6.64
CA VAL A 46 11.45 -5.79 -7.23
C VAL A 46 11.34 -4.27 -7.03
N ASP A 47 12.45 -3.57 -6.77
CA ASP A 47 12.50 -2.10 -6.61
C ASP A 47 11.73 -1.51 -5.39
N GLY A 48 11.51 -2.31 -4.35
CA GLY A 48 10.94 -1.89 -3.06
C GLY A 48 9.43 -1.73 -3.07
N HIS A 49 8.73 -2.43 -3.97
CA HIS A 49 7.28 -2.57 -3.99
C HIS A 49 6.89 -3.86 -3.27
N ASP A 50 6.94 -3.82 -1.94
CA ASP A 50 6.85 -5.03 -1.12
C ASP A 50 5.41 -5.44 -0.77
N ILE A 51 4.42 -4.65 -1.18
CA ILE A 51 3.02 -4.84 -0.80
C ILE A 51 2.15 -4.93 -2.05
N ASP A 52 1.61 -6.10 -2.30
CA ASP A 52 0.57 -6.33 -3.31
C ASP A 52 -0.81 -6.14 -2.67
N CYS A 53 -1.67 -5.34 -3.28
CA CYS A 53 -2.97 -5.04 -2.70
C CYS A 53 -4.00 -4.66 -3.76
N ASN A 54 -5.27 -4.63 -3.34
CA ASN A 54 -6.36 -4.13 -4.18
C ASN A 54 -6.93 -2.86 -3.56
N VAL A 55 -6.89 -1.77 -4.33
CA VAL A 55 -7.41 -0.47 -3.92
C VAL A 55 -8.72 -0.22 -4.65
N ASP A 56 -9.78 0.03 -3.88
CA ASP A 56 -11.11 0.30 -4.44
C ASP A 56 -11.08 1.49 -5.41
N GLY A 57 -11.66 1.31 -6.60
CA GLY A 57 -11.63 2.29 -7.69
C GLY A 57 -10.34 2.34 -8.52
N PHE A 58 -9.27 1.67 -8.11
CA PHE A 58 -8.01 1.58 -8.87
C PHE A 58 -7.65 0.15 -9.29
N GLY A 59 -8.14 -0.86 -8.56
CA GLY A 59 -7.86 -2.27 -8.81
C GLY A 59 -6.57 -2.74 -8.13
N GLN A 60 -5.99 -3.81 -8.69
CA GLN A 60 -4.80 -4.45 -8.15
C GLN A 60 -3.56 -3.60 -8.40
N MET A 61 -2.77 -3.35 -7.36
CA MET A 61 -1.55 -2.55 -7.45
C MET A 61 -0.55 -2.89 -6.36
N GLN A 62 0.70 -2.52 -6.62
CA GLN A 62 1.78 -2.67 -5.66
C GLN A 62 2.14 -1.32 -5.02
N LEU A 63 2.22 -1.32 -3.70
CA LEU A 63 2.58 -0.17 -2.89
C LEU A 63 3.93 -0.37 -2.22
N LYS A 64 4.62 0.73 -1.96
CA LYS A 64 5.81 0.72 -1.11
C LYS A 64 5.40 0.71 0.35
N SER A 65 6.11 -0.06 1.13
CA SER A 65 5.96 -0.13 2.59
C SER A 65 6.16 1.24 3.28
N SER A 66 6.97 2.11 2.69
CA SER A 66 7.24 3.48 3.17
C SER A 66 6.09 4.48 3.04
N VAL A 67 5.05 4.19 2.24
CA VAL A 67 3.91 5.11 1.99
C VAL A 67 2.60 4.63 2.60
N VAL A 68 2.64 3.53 3.35
CA VAL A 68 1.50 2.97 4.07
C VAL A 68 1.79 2.92 5.57
N LYS A 69 0.72 2.82 6.36
CA LYS A 69 0.76 2.61 7.80
C LYS A 69 -0.27 1.54 8.16
N LYS A 70 0.08 0.61 9.06
CA LYS A 70 -0.85 -0.37 9.62
C LYS A 70 -2.05 0.34 10.28
N ALA A 71 -3.25 -0.11 9.94
CA ALA A 71 -4.52 0.49 10.37
C ALA A 71 -5.05 -0.12 11.67
#